data_AF-A0A401S0I3-F1
#
_entry.id   AF-A0A401S0I3-F1
#
_cell.length_a   1.000
_cell.length_b   1.000
_cell.length_c   1.000
_cell.angle_alpha   90.00
_cell.angle_beta   90.00
_cell.angle_gamma   90.00
#
_symmetry.space_group_name_H-M   'P 1'
#
loop_
_entity.id
_entity.type
_entity.pdbx_description
1 polymer ?
#
loop_
_entity_poly.entity_id
_entity_poly.type
_entity_poly.pdbx_seq_one_letter_code
_entity_poly.pdbx_strand_id
1 'polypeptide(L)'
;MSKLCNGINDCLDGLDEGSHCREFSPTCNQANCQYRCAVTRTGATCYCSDGFKVAQDGKSCEDFDECSVYGTCSQTCTNYIGSYTCGCVEGYLLQPDNRICKAKNETFAQQPVLLIANVKSIVVTSLNGSSIPGQNSVTANGIIALDFIYDEELVCWIIAEEMSTHVELKCAKLTPLNGFTEERVINISHSLHSEYFQHLEILKQSSLNYVLNL
;
A
#
# COMPACT_ATOMS: atom_id res chain seq x y z
N MET A 1 -6.82 -21.46 -17.89
CA MET A 1 -7.27 -21.82 -19.25
C MET A 1 -6.92 -23.27 -19.63
N SER A 2 -5.79 -23.84 -19.16
CA SER A 2 -5.39 -25.24 -19.44
C SER A 2 -6.32 -26.33 -18.89
N LYS A 3 -7.29 -25.96 -18.06
CA LYS A 3 -8.26 -26.86 -17.45
C LYS A 3 -9.58 -26.99 -18.22
N LEU A 4 -9.81 -26.12 -19.20
CA LEU A 4 -11.05 -26.12 -19.98
C LEU A 4 -11.08 -27.24 -21.01
N CYS A 5 -12.18 -28.00 -21.07
CA CYS A 5 -12.42 -29.05 -22.05
C CYS A 5 -11.24 -30.05 -22.16
N ASN A 6 -10.69 -30.45 -21.01
CA ASN A 6 -9.55 -31.37 -20.90
C ASN A 6 -9.96 -32.84 -20.67
N GLY A 7 -11.27 -33.12 -20.64
CA GLY A 7 -11.85 -34.44 -20.36
C GLY A 7 -12.00 -34.77 -18.88
N ILE A 8 -11.71 -33.82 -17.98
CA ILE A 8 -11.84 -33.94 -16.54
C ILE A 8 -12.87 -32.91 -16.11
N ASN A 9 -13.91 -33.34 -15.39
CA ASN A 9 -14.91 -32.40 -14.90
C ASN A 9 -14.35 -31.59 -13.71
N ASP A 10 -13.75 -30.43 -13.96
CA ASP A 10 -13.20 -29.55 -12.92
C ASP A 10 -14.29 -28.68 -12.24
N CYS A 11 -15.48 -28.56 -12.85
CA CYS A 11 -16.57 -27.69 -12.39
C CYS A 11 -17.89 -28.46 -12.13
N LEU A 12 -18.58 -28.17 -11.03
CA LEU A 12 -19.80 -28.87 -10.62
C LEU A 12 -21.03 -28.62 -11.52
N ASP A 13 -21.01 -27.53 -12.29
CA ASP A 13 -22.08 -27.13 -13.20
C ASP A 13 -22.01 -27.81 -14.59
N GLY A 14 -20.99 -28.66 -14.82
CA GLY A 14 -20.81 -29.41 -16.06
C GLY A 14 -20.47 -28.54 -17.27
N LEU A 15 -20.06 -27.29 -17.05
CA LEU A 15 -19.72 -26.35 -18.12
C LEU A 15 -18.32 -26.54 -18.67
N ASP A 16 -17.47 -27.21 -17.91
CA ASP A 16 -16.09 -27.47 -18.30
C ASP A 16 -16.00 -28.52 -19.40
N GLU A 17 -16.91 -29.49 -19.39
CA GLU A 17 -16.94 -30.65 -20.31
C GLU A 17 -18.29 -30.80 -21.03
N GLY A 18 -18.96 -29.67 -21.27
CA GLY A 18 -20.28 -29.63 -21.91
C GLY A 18 -20.24 -29.89 -23.43
N SER A 19 -21.41 -29.86 -24.07
CA SER A 19 -21.55 -30.09 -25.53
C SER A 19 -20.72 -29.11 -26.38
N HIS A 20 -20.57 -27.87 -25.90
CA HIS A 20 -19.80 -26.81 -26.56
C HIS A 20 -18.32 -27.18 -26.79
N CYS A 21 -17.72 -28.02 -25.93
CA CYS A 21 -16.34 -28.49 -26.12
C CYS A 21 -16.19 -29.26 -27.43
N ARG A 22 -17.17 -30.10 -27.80
CA ARG A 22 -17.16 -30.85 -29.07
C ARG A 22 -17.52 -29.98 -30.26
N GLU A 23 -18.47 -29.07 -30.09
CA GLU A 23 -18.94 -28.16 -31.14
C GLU A 23 -17.82 -27.21 -31.60
N PHE A 24 -17.13 -26.59 -30.65
CA PHE A 24 -16.08 -25.61 -30.94
C PHE A 24 -14.66 -26.20 -30.99
N SER A 25 -14.47 -27.50 -30.72
CA SER A 25 -13.16 -28.17 -30.83
C SER A 25 -12.41 -27.87 -32.15
N PRO A 26 -13.06 -27.91 -33.35
CA PRO A 26 -12.36 -27.64 -34.61
C PRO A 26 -11.83 -26.21 -34.74
N THR A 27 -12.39 -25.25 -33.99
CA THR A 27 -11.97 -23.85 -34.07
C THR A 27 -10.56 -23.63 -33.51
N CYS A 28 -10.12 -24.45 -32.55
CA CYS A 28 -8.74 -24.41 -32.06
C CYS A 28 -7.72 -24.88 -33.12
N ASN A 29 -8.11 -25.78 -34.03
CA ASN A 29 -7.23 -26.23 -35.12
C ASN A 29 -6.94 -25.12 -36.14
N GLN A 30 -7.76 -24.06 -36.16
CA GLN A 30 -7.65 -22.93 -37.09
C GLN A 30 -7.16 -21.64 -36.39
N ALA A 31 -7.11 -21.63 -35.05
CA ALA A 31 -6.81 -20.43 -34.26
C ALA A 31 -5.37 -19.92 -34.48
N ASN A 32 -4.42 -20.80 -34.81
CA ASN A 32 -3.00 -20.47 -35.01
C ASN A 32 -2.41 -19.70 -33.82
N CYS A 33 -2.67 -20.16 -32.59
CA CYS A 33 -2.14 -19.56 -31.36
C CYS A 33 -0.63 -19.76 -31.25
N GLN A 34 0.11 -18.77 -30.75
CA GLN A 34 1.54 -18.90 -30.50
C GLN A 34 1.86 -19.94 -29.41
N TYR A 35 1.04 -20.01 -28.36
CA TYR A 35 1.24 -20.96 -27.26
C TYR A 35 0.20 -22.08 -27.26
N ARG A 36 -1.01 -21.82 -26.74
CA ARG A 36 -2.07 -22.83 -26.65
C ARG A 36 -3.45 -22.23 -26.90
N CYS A 37 -4.39 -23.09 -27.27
CA CYS A 37 -5.79 -22.76 -27.47
C CYS A 37 -6.66 -23.44 -26.42
N ALA A 38 -7.65 -22.74 -25.90
CA ALA A 38 -8.70 -23.29 -25.07
C ALA A 38 -10.06 -23.07 -25.74
N VAL A 39 -10.92 -24.07 -25.69
CA VAL A 39 -12.31 -23.94 -26.14
C VAL A 39 -13.11 -23.30 -25.01
N THR A 40 -13.82 -22.23 -25.33
CA THR A 40 -14.75 -21.54 -24.42
C THR A 40 -16.17 -21.64 -24.98
N ARG A 41 -17.17 -21.23 -24.19
CA ARG A 41 -18.57 -21.18 -24.65
C ARG A 41 -18.79 -20.30 -25.88
N THR A 42 -17.91 -19.32 -26.12
CA THR A 42 -17.98 -18.39 -27.25
C THR A 42 -17.07 -18.78 -28.41
N GLY A 43 -16.37 -19.92 -28.32
CA GLY A 43 -15.42 -20.41 -29.33
C GLY A 43 -13.99 -20.57 -28.82
N ALA A 44 -13.05 -20.81 -29.73
CA ALA A 44 -11.63 -20.92 -29.43
C ALA A 44 -11.01 -19.57 -29.01
N THR A 45 -10.28 -19.60 -27.91
CA THR A 45 -9.50 -18.47 -27.41
C THR A 45 -8.06 -18.90 -27.18
N CYS A 46 -7.11 -18.14 -27.70
CA CYS A 46 -5.69 -18.37 -27.40
C CYS A 46 -5.36 -17.94 -25.97
N TYR A 47 -4.42 -18.62 -25.34
CA TYR A 47 -3.87 -18.22 -24.05
C TYR A 47 -2.36 -18.48 -24.02
N CYS A 48 -1.67 -17.76 -23.15
CA CYS A 48 -0.22 -17.79 -23.01
C CYS A 48 0.21 -18.53 -21.74
N SER A 49 1.52 -18.80 -21.61
CA SER A 49 2.10 -19.30 -20.37
C SER A 49 2.06 -18.22 -19.28
N ASP A 50 2.30 -18.62 -18.04
CA ASP A 50 2.42 -17.68 -16.92
C ASP A 50 3.51 -16.63 -17.22
N GLY A 51 3.27 -15.38 -16.83
CA GLY A 51 4.14 -14.22 -17.15
C GLY A 51 3.90 -13.62 -18.54
N PHE A 52 2.94 -14.12 -19.31
CA PHE A 52 2.62 -13.60 -20.64
C PHE A 52 1.13 -13.36 -20.81
N LYS A 53 0.78 -12.38 -21.64
CA LYS A 53 -0.59 -12.08 -22.05
C LYS A 53 -0.74 -12.20 -23.56
N VAL A 54 -1.99 -12.39 -24.00
CA VAL A 54 -2.32 -12.42 -25.42
C VAL A 54 -2.21 -11.00 -25.98
N ALA A 55 -1.47 -10.85 -27.08
CA ALA A 55 -1.30 -9.58 -27.78
C ALA A 55 -2.60 -9.16 -28.51
N GLN A 56 -2.59 -7.95 -29.09
CA GLN A 56 -3.78 -7.38 -29.76
C GLN A 56 -4.28 -8.20 -30.97
N ASP A 57 -3.42 -9.01 -31.58
CA ASP A 57 -3.79 -9.92 -32.67
C ASP A 57 -4.61 -11.14 -32.20
N GLY A 58 -4.77 -11.31 -30.88
CA GLY A 58 -5.53 -12.40 -30.27
C GLY A 58 -4.83 -13.76 -30.31
N LYS A 59 -3.55 -13.83 -30.73
CA LYS A 59 -2.84 -15.08 -31.02
C LYS A 59 -1.43 -15.13 -30.48
N SER A 60 -0.71 -14.02 -30.59
CA SER A 60 0.67 -13.90 -30.13
C SER A 60 0.72 -13.69 -28.62
N CYS A 61 1.84 -14.04 -28.02
CA CYS A 61 2.11 -13.87 -26.59
C CYS A 61 3.16 -12.79 -26.42
N GLU A 62 2.79 -11.76 -25.68
CA GLU A 62 3.68 -10.69 -25.25
C GLU A 62 3.89 -10.77 -23.75
N ASP A 63 5.01 -10.23 -23.29
CA ASP A 63 5.35 -10.16 -21.88
C ASP A 63 4.25 -9.42 -21.10
N PHE A 64 3.86 -9.99 -19.96
CA PHE A 64 2.93 -9.33 -19.06
C PHE A 64 3.73 -8.58 -18.00
N ASP A 65 3.88 -7.27 -18.19
CA ASP A 65 4.58 -6.43 -17.22
C ASP A 65 3.81 -6.38 -15.88
N GLU A 66 4.23 -7.22 -14.93
CA GLU A 66 3.62 -7.24 -13.61
C GLU A 66 3.89 -5.97 -12.80
N CYS A 67 4.95 -5.21 -13.13
CA CYS A 67 5.29 -3.96 -12.46
C CYS A 67 4.35 -2.81 -12.84
N SER A 68 3.67 -2.92 -13.98
CA SER A 68 2.58 -2.00 -14.37
C SER A 68 1.30 -2.23 -13.55
N VAL A 69 1.21 -3.33 -12.78
CA VAL A 69 0.07 -3.63 -11.91
C VAL A 69 0.33 -3.11 -10.49
N TYR A 70 -0.56 -2.22 -10.03
CA TYR A 70 -0.47 -1.69 -8.68
C TYR A 70 -0.56 -2.79 -7.62
N GLY A 71 0.37 -2.77 -6.66
CA GLY A 71 0.42 -3.73 -5.55
C GLY A 71 1.13 -5.05 -5.86
N THR A 72 1.74 -5.22 -7.04
CA THR A 72 2.56 -6.40 -7.34
C THR A 72 3.72 -6.55 -6.35
N CYS A 73 4.44 -5.46 -6.11
CA CYS A 73 5.51 -5.31 -5.13
C CYS A 73 5.14 -4.19 -4.15
N SER A 74 5.56 -4.31 -2.89
CA SER A 74 5.31 -3.25 -1.90
C SER A 74 6.21 -2.03 -2.08
N GLN A 75 7.38 -2.20 -2.73
CA GLN A 75 8.39 -1.16 -2.92
C GLN A 75 8.90 -1.18 -4.36
N THR A 76 10.11 -1.69 -4.61
CA THR A 76 10.71 -1.67 -5.95
C THR A 76 10.30 -2.90 -6.76
N CYS A 77 10.13 -2.72 -8.06
CA CYS A 77 9.77 -3.79 -9.00
C CYS A 77 10.64 -3.69 -10.25
N THR A 78 11.18 -4.84 -10.67
CA THR A 78 11.92 -4.98 -11.93
C THR A 78 11.23 -6.03 -12.77
N ASN A 79 10.76 -5.61 -13.95
CA ASN A 79 10.13 -6.51 -14.92
C ASN A 79 11.18 -7.19 -15.79
N TYR A 80 10.98 -8.46 -16.07
CA TYR A 80 11.76 -9.28 -16.99
C TYR A 80 10.84 -10.04 -17.94
N ILE A 81 11.36 -10.53 -19.06
CA ILE A 81 10.55 -11.31 -19.98
C ILE A 81 10.08 -12.60 -19.29
N GLY A 82 8.77 -12.72 -19.08
CA GLY A 82 8.08 -13.85 -18.45
C GLY A 82 8.14 -13.90 -16.93
N SER A 83 8.67 -12.87 -16.27
CA SER A 83 8.75 -12.83 -14.80
C SER A 83 9.06 -11.43 -14.28
N TYR A 84 8.96 -11.24 -12.97
CA TYR A 84 9.39 -10.01 -12.31
C TYR A 84 10.07 -10.35 -10.99
N THR A 85 10.80 -9.38 -10.44
CA THR A 85 11.35 -9.47 -9.09
C THR A 85 11.02 -8.22 -8.30
N CYS A 86 10.57 -8.41 -7.06
CA CYS A 86 10.45 -7.31 -6.11
C CYS A 86 11.76 -7.12 -5.33
N GLY A 87 12.06 -5.86 -5.03
CA GLY A 87 13.17 -5.47 -4.16
C GLY A 87 12.70 -4.57 -3.03
N CYS A 88 13.58 -4.38 -2.05
CA CYS A 88 13.36 -3.48 -0.94
C CYS A 88 14.44 -2.40 -0.91
N VAL A 89 14.04 -1.19 -0.53
CA VAL A 89 14.99 -0.09 -0.30
C VAL A 89 15.83 -0.34 0.96
N GLU A 90 16.87 0.46 1.15
CA GLU A 90 17.71 0.37 2.35
C GLU A 90 16.86 0.51 3.64
N GLY A 91 17.23 -0.24 4.67
CA GLY A 91 16.44 -0.31 5.91
C GLY A 91 15.27 -1.31 5.87
N TYR A 92 15.04 -2.04 4.77
CA TYR A 92 13.97 -3.04 4.66
C TYR A 92 14.48 -4.44 4.25
N LEU A 93 13.67 -5.46 4.51
CA LEU A 93 13.90 -6.87 4.18
C LEU A 93 12.71 -7.45 3.43
N LEU A 94 13.01 -8.14 2.33
CA LEU A 94 12.02 -8.87 1.54
C LEU A 94 11.48 -10.05 2.35
N GLN A 95 10.17 -10.18 2.42
CA GLN A 95 9.48 -11.25 3.13
C GLN A 95 9.45 -12.55 2.27
N PRO A 96 9.15 -13.71 2.87
CA PRO A 96 9.12 -15.00 2.14
C PRO A 96 8.13 -15.08 0.97
N ASP A 97 7.19 -14.15 0.89
CA ASP A 97 6.27 -14.00 -0.24
C ASP A 97 6.91 -13.36 -1.48
N ASN A 98 8.17 -12.92 -1.38
CA ASN A 98 8.95 -12.23 -2.40
C ASN A 98 8.26 -10.97 -2.96
N ARG A 99 7.33 -10.36 -2.20
CA ARG A 99 6.57 -9.18 -2.64
C ARG A 99 6.55 -8.07 -1.60
N ILE A 100 6.53 -8.43 -0.33
CA ILE A 100 6.39 -7.48 0.78
C ILE A 100 7.76 -7.16 1.38
N CYS A 101 7.98 -5.89 1.65
CA CYS A 101 9.15 -5.37 2.34
C CYS A 101 8.77 -4.97 3.76
N LYS A 102 9.49 -5.49 4.74
CA LYS A 102 9.34 -5.14 6.15
C LYS A 102 10.58 -4.41 6.63
N ALA A 103 10.41 -3.34 7.39
CA ALA A 103 11.55 -2.63 7.96
C ALA A 103 12.45 -3.59 8.76
N LYS A 104 13.76 -3.42 8.63
CA LYS A 104 14.75 -4.10 9.47
C LYS A 104 14.46 -3.67 10.91
N ASN A 105 14.16 -4.62 11.78
CA ASN A 105 14.15 -4.36 13.21
C ASN A 105 15.61 -4.23 13.65
N GLU A 106 16.20 -3.04 13.53
CA GLU A 106 17.58 -2.80 13.94
C GLU A 106 17.76 -2.97 15.46
N THR A 107 16.67 -2.91 16.23
CA THR A 107 16.60 -3.46 17.59
C THR A 107 15.20 -4.01 17.89
N PHE A 108 15.11 -5.09 18.66
CA PHE A 108 13.85 -5.71 19.13
C PHE A 108 12.97 -4.80 20.02
N ALA A 109 13.32 -3.52 20.20
CA ALA A 109 12.78 -2.67 21.26
C ALA A 109 11.65 -1.74 20.83
N GLN A 110 11.45 -1.47 19.53
CA GLN A 110 10.40 -0.55 19.07
C GLN A 110 9.49 -1.26 18.06
N GLN A 111 8.40 -1.83 18.56
CA GLN A 111 7.31 -2.28 17.69
C GLN A 111 6.63 -1.05 17.08
N PRO A 112 6.16 -1.12 15.83
CA PRO A 112 5.39 -0.03 15.24
C PRO A 112 4.13 0.25 16.06
N VAL A 113 3.86 1.53 16.28
CA VAL A 113 2.69 2.03 17.00
C VAL A 113 1.85 2.95 16.11
N LEU A 114 0.57 3.05 16.41
CA LEU A 114 -0.35 4.00 15.81
C LEU A 114 -0.56 5.17 16.79
N LEU A 115 -0.36 6.39 16.29
CA LEU A 115 -0.74 7.62 16.97
C LEU A 115 -2.09 8.07 16.43
N ILE A 116 -3.10 8.11 17.30
CA ILE A 116 -4.48 8.44 16.93
C ILE A 116 -4.90 9.67 17.74
N ALA A 117 -5.11 10.78 17.04
CA ALA A 117 -5.67 11.99 17.62
C ALA A 117 -7.19 12.02 17.43
N ASN A 118 -7.90 12.43 18.47
CA ASN A 118 -9.28 12.90 18.42
C ASN A 118 -9.34 14.31 19.01
N VAL A 119 -10.52 14.93 19.03
CA VAL A 119 -10.73 16.32 19.48
C VAL A 119 -10.29 16.56 20.95
N LYS A 120 -10.18 15.51 21.77
CA LYS A 120 -9.88 15.57 23.20
C LYS A 120 -8.57 14.91 23.61
N SER A 121 -8.02 14.02 22.79
CA SER A 121 -6.82 13.28 23.17
C SER A 121 -6.02 12.70 22.00
N ILE A 122 -4.73 12.47 22.27
CA ILE A 122 -3.83 11.68 21.43
C ILE A 122 -3.56 10.37 22.16
N VAL A 123 -3.87 9.27 21.50
CA VAL A 123 -3.70 7.91 22.01
C VAL A 123 -2.63 7.19 21.20
N VAL A 124 -1.84 6.38 21.89
CA VAL A 124 -0.87 5.48 21.25
C VAL A 124 -1.35 4.05 21.42
N THR A 125 -1.39 3.30 20.34
CA THR A 125 -1.85 1.92 20.34
C THR A 125 -0.96 1.05 19.46
N SER A 126 -0.92 -0.25 19.72
CA SER A 126 -0.24 -1.18 18.83
C SER A 126 -1.02 -1.33 17.51
N LEU A 127 -0.38 -1.87 16.47
CA LEU A 127 -1.05 -2.14 15.18
C LEU A 127 -2.27 -3.07 15.30
N ASN A 128 -2.35 -3.88 16.36
CA ASN A 128 -3.50 -4.75 16.65
C ASN A 128 -4.61 -4.05 17.47
N GLY A 129 -4.45 -2.76 17.79
CA GLY A 129 -5.39 -1.99 18.59
C GLY A 129 -5.25 -2.17 20.11
N SER A 130 -4.33 -3.00 20.60
CA SER A 130 -4.12 -3.16 22.04
C SER A 130 -3.40 -1.94 22.63
N SER A 131 -3.87 -1.49 23.80
CA SER A 131 -3.24 -0.44 24.58
C SER A 131 -1.82 -0.84 25.00
N ILE A 132 -0.88 0.10 24.89
CA ILE A 132 0.52 -0.13 25.26
C ILE A 132 0.73 0.28 26.72
N PRO A 133 1.19 -0.63 27.61
CA PRO A 133 1.43 -0.31 29.02
C PRO A 133 2.50 0.77 29.19
N GLY A 134 2.26 1.75 30.05
CA GLY A 134 3.19 2.86 30.31
C GLY A 134 3.08 4.03 29.32
N GLN A 135 2.25 3.91 28.29
CA GLN A 135 2.05 4.96 27.30
C GLN A 135 0.81 5.80 27.65
N ASN A 136 1.05 6.99 28.21
CA ASN A 136 -0.02 7.90 28.60
C ASN A 136 -0.60 8.63 27.38
N SER A 137 -1.92 8.81 27.36
CA SER A 137 -2.60 9.68 26.40
C SER A 137 -2.36 11.14 26.72
N VAL A 138 -2.13 11.97 25.70
CA VAL A 138 -2.18 13.44 25.85
C VAL A 138 -3.64 13.86 25.88
N THR A 139 -4.05 14.67 26.86
CA THR A 139 -5.37 15.30 26.88
C THR A 139 -5.25 16.74 26.42
N ALA A 140 -5.89 17.09 25.31
CA ALA A 140 -5.94 18.44 24.77
C ALA A 140 -7.25 18.65 24.01
N ASN A 141 -7.87 19.81 24.15
CA ASN A 141 -9.14 20.12 23.50
C ASN A 141 -8.89 20.86 22.19
N GLY A 142 -9.55 20.45 21.11
CA GLY A 142 -9.44 21.10 19.81
C GLY A 142 -8.25 20.63 18.98
N ILE A 143 -7.83 19.36 19.12
CA ILE A 143 -6.77 18.81 18.28
C ILE A 143 -7.30 18.63 16.85
N ILE A 144 -6.62 19.22 15.88
CA ILE A 144 -7.02 19.18 14.46
C ILE A 144 -6.04 18.43 13.56
N ALA A 145 -4.78 18.35 13.97
CA ALA A 145 -3.72 17.72 13.20
C ALA A 145 -2.59 17.23 14.12
N LEU A 146 -1.85 16.23 13.62
CA LEU A 146 -0.79 15.50 14.30
C LEU A 146 0.26 15.13 13.24
N ASP A 147 1.54 15.23 13.60
CA ASP A 147 2.66 14.73 12.80
C ASP A 147 3.78 14.18 13.71
N PHE A 148 4.69 13.39 13.13
CA PHE A 148 5.80 12.76 13.84
C PHE A 148 7.14 13.06 13.16
N ILE A 149 8.08 13.60 13.94
CA ILE A 149 9.45 13.88 13.51
C ILE A 149 10.32 12.71 13.95
N TYR A 150 10.68 11.84 13.00
CA TYR A 150 11.39 10.58 13.26
C TYR A 150 12.78 10.79 13.87
N ASP A 151 13.60 11.71 13.33
CA ASP A 151 14.98 11.92 13.76
C ASP A 151 15.09 12.42 15.21
N GLU A 152 14.05 13.10 15.70
CA GLU A 152 14.00 13.66 17.06
C GLU A 152 13.07 12.88 18.01
N GLU A 153 12.38 11.86 17.51
CA GLU A 153 11.31 11.13 18.22
C GLU A 153 10.21 12.05 18.78
N LEU A 154 9.87 13.13 18.06
CA LEU A 154 8.89 14.12 18.51
C LEU A 154 7.54 13.91 17.86
N VAL A 155 6.50 13.94 18.68
CA VAL A 155 5.12 14.05 18.22
C VAL A 155 4.72 15.51 18.33
N CYS A 156 4.30 16.11 17.22
CA CYS A 156 3.80 17.47 17.17
C CYS A 156 2.32 17.49 16.82
N TRP A 157 1.54 18.35 17.47
CA TRP A 157 0.11 18.48 17.20
C TRP A 157 -0.35 19.93 17.25
N ILE A 158 -1.39 20.21 16.49
CA ILE A 158 -2.00 21.53 16.41
C ILE A 158 -3.31 21.53 17.18
N ILE A 159 -3.44 22.53 18.05
CA ILE A 159 -4.67 22.83 18.78
C ILE A 159 -5.29 24.09 18.18
N ALA A 160 -6.56 23.99 17.79
CA ALA A 160 -7.39 25.12 17.39
C ALA A 160 -8.74 25.01 18.09
N GLU A 161 -9.09 26.03 18.87
CA GLU A 161 -10.38 26.09 19.54
C GLU A 161 -11.37 26.86 18.64
N GLU A 162 -12.57 26.32 18.43
CA GLU A 162 -13.55 26.80 17.43
C GLU A 162 -13.92 28.29 17.56
N MET A 163 -13.69 28.89 18.73
CA MET A 163 -14.05 30.28 19.03
C MET A 163 -12.85 31.20 19.30
N SER A 164 -11.62 30.71 19.15
CA SER A 164 -10.41 31.52 19.32
C SER A 164 -9.62 31.63 18.01
N THR A 165 -8.94 32.77 17.81
CA THR A 165 -7.95 32.92 16.73
C THR A 165 -6.58 32.34 17.13
N HIS A 166 -6.52 31.66 18.28
CA HIS A 166 -5.28 31.18 18.86
C HIS A 166 -5.05 29.74 18.40
N VAL A 167 -4.05 29.56 17.55
CA VAL A 167 -3.59 28.26 17.10
C VAL A 167 -2.27 27.96 17.81
N GLU A 168 -2.23 26.84 18.52
CA GLU A 168 -1.01 26.38 19.21
C GLU A 168 -0.42 25.17 18.50
N LEU A 169 0.87 25.26 18.17
CA LEU A 169 1.66 24.09 17.82
C LEU A 169 2.38 23.61 19.10
N LYS A 170 2.12 22.36 19.47
CA LYS A 170 2.80 21.71 20.58
C LYS A 170 3.61 20.53 20.07
N CYS A 171 4.74 20.27 20.72
CA CYS A 171 5.54 19.08 20.45
C CYS A 171 5.99 18.44 21.76
N ALA A 172 6.05 17.13 21.80
CA ALA A 172 6.55 16.37 22.94
C ALA A 172 7.32 15.13 22.44
N LYS A 173 8.32 14.70 23.19
CA LYS A 173 9.10 13.50 22.90
C LYS A 173 8.33 12.25 23.27
N LEU A 174 8.24 11.29 22.35
CA LEU A 174 7.58 10.02 22.58
C LEU A 174 8.58 8.97 23.04
N THR A 175 8.54 8.65 24.33
CA THR A 175 9.43 7.65 24.93
C THR A 175 8.70 6.32 25.15
N PRO A 176 9.35 5.15 24.93
CA PRO A 176 8.71 3.84 25.12
C PRO A 176 8.25 3.56 26.55
N LEU A 177 8.87 4.19 27.57
CA LEU A 177 8.62 3.89 28.98
C LEU A 177 7.69 4.90 29.68
N ASN A 178 7.71 6.18 29.25
CA ASN A 178 7.00 7.26 29.93
C ASN A 178 5.97 7.96 29.03
N GLY A 179 5.76 7.47 27.80
CA GLY A 179 4.90 8.13 26.82
C GLY A 179 5.44 9.51 26.45
N PHE A 180 4.57 10.51 26.44
CA PHE A 180 4.90 11.88 26.05
C PHE A 180 5.65 12.61 27.18
N THR A 181 6.83 13.14 26.85
CA THR A 181 7.72 13.88 27.76
C THR A 181 8.19 15.18 27.11
N GLU A 182 8.71 16.12 27.90
CA GLU A 182 9.29 17.37 27.38
C GLU A 182 8.31 18.18 26.48
N GLU A 183 7.04 18.26 26.87
CA GLU A 183 6.04 19.04 26.13
C GLU A 183 6.46 20.52 26.08
N ARG A 184 6.48 21.07 24.86
CA ARG A 184 6.79 22.47 24.60
C ARG A 184 5.82 23.07 23.59
N VAL A 185 5.50 24.34 23.78
CA VAL A 185 4.72 25.15 22.83
C VAL A 185 5.69 25.84 21.88
N ILE A 186 5.45 25.69 20.57
CA ILE A 186 6.19 26.38 19.52
C ILE A 186 5.36 27.60 19.10
N ASN A 187 5.95 28.79 19.26
CA ASN A 187 5.27 30.02 18.88
C ASN A 187 5.23 30.17 17.36
N ILE A 188 4.03 30.10 16.79
CA ILE A 188 3.76 30.19 15.34
C ILE A 188 3.04 31.50 14.97
N SER A 189 2.97 32.47 15.89
CA SER A 189 2.18 33.71 15.75
C SER A 189 2.48 34.53 14.50
N HIS A 190 3.66 34.37 13.89
CA HIS A 190 4.06 35.03 12.64
C HIS A 190 3.98 34.16 11.38
N SER A 191 3.80 32.85 11.50
CA SER A 191 3.81 31.92 10.35
C SER A 191 2.43 31.57 9.82
N LEU A 192 1.37 31.83 10.59
CA LEU A 192 -0.03 31.56 10.20
C LEU A 192 -0.85 32.82 9.90
N HIS A 193 -0.25 34.00 9.94
CA HIS A 193 -0.89 35.26 9.54
C HIS A 193 -0.73 35.50 8.03
N SER A 194 -1.26 34.58 7.21
CA SER A 194 -1.58 34.86 5.82
C SER A 194 -2.62 33.85 5.32
N GLU A 195 -3.81 34.38 5.06
CA GLU A 195 -4.91 33.75 4.32
C GLU A 195 -5.58 32.51 4.93
N TYR A 196 -6.67 32.80 5.65
CA TYR A 196 -7.92 32.03 5.67
C TYR A 196 -7.95 30.82 4.69
N PHE A 197 -7.81 29.62 5.25
CA PHE A 197 -8.52 28.41 4.80
C PHE A 197 -8.41 27.93 3.33
N GLN A 198 -7.34 28.26 2.59
CA GLN A 198 -7.15 27.69 1.24
C GLN A 198 -5.82 26.94 1.01
N HIS A 199 -4.93 26.85 2.01
CA HIS A 199 -3.63 26.20 1.85
C HIS A 199 -3.24 25.26 3.00
N LEU A 200 -4.10 24.28 3.29
CA LEU A 200 -3.70 23.03 3.96
C LEU A 200 -2.81 22.12 3.07
N GLU A 201 -2.18 22.68 2.03
CA GLU A 201 -1.21 22.01 1.14
C GLU A 201 0.25 22.34 1.48
N ILE A 202 0.53 23.31 2.36
CA ILE A 202 1.92 23.75 2.60
C ILE A 202 2.74 22.71 3.40
N LEU A 203 2.11 21.85 4.22
CA LEU A 203 2.82 20.74 4.87
C LEU A 203 3.07 19.53 3.95
N LYS A 204 2.58 19.52 2.70
CA LYS A 204 2.94 18.50 1.72
C LYS A 204 4.23 18.83 0.95
N GLN A 205 4.61 20.10 0.81
CA GLN A 205 5.69 20.46 -0.13
C GLN A 205 7.11 20.37 0.44
N SER A 206 7.32 20.48 1.76
CA SER A 206 8.63 20.22 2.36
C SER A 206 8.93 18.73 2.52
N SER A 207 7.89 17.90 2.65
CA SER A 207 8.00 16.43 2.70
C SER A 207 8.10 15.79 1.31
N LEU A 208 7.68 16.46 0.22
CA LEU A 208 7.81 15.94 -1.15
C LEU A 208 9.21 16.13 -1.78
N ASN A 209 10.05 17.04 -1.28
CA ASN A 209 11.42 17.20 -1.79
C ASN A 209 12.44 16.20 -1.21
N TYR A 210 12.05 15.42 -0.19
CA TYR A 210 12.86 14.29 0.32
C TYR A 210 12.33 12.92 -0.12
N VAL A 211 11.19 12.86 -0.81
CA VAL A 211 10.59 11.60 -1.31
C VAL A 211 10.96 11.30 -2.77
N LEU A 212 11.87 12.08 -3.38
CA LEU A 212 12.38 11.84 -4.75
C LEU A 212 13.92 11.75 -4.86
N ASN A 213 14.64 11.51 -3.76
CA ASN A 213 16.07 11.19 -3.82
C ASN A 213 16.50 10.15 -2.77
N LEU A 214 15.75 9.05 -2.68
CA LEU A 214 16.23 7.75 -2.17
C LEU A 214 15.61 6.63 -3.00
#